data_AF-A0A8D5WPA4-F1
#
_entry.id   AF-A0A8D5WPA4-F1
#
_cell.length_a   1.000
_cell.length_b   1.000
_cell.length_c   1.000
_cell.angle_alpha   90.00
_cell.angle_beta   90.00
_cell.angle_gamma   90.00
#
_symmetry.space_group_name_H-M   'P 1'
#
loop_
_entity.id
_entity.type
_entity.pdbx_description
1 polymer ?
#
loop_
_entity_poly.entity_id
_entity_poly.type
_entity_poly.pdbx_seq_one_letter_code
_entity_poly.pdbx_strand_id
1 'polypeptide(L)' 'TGSTSGVIQGIQWCTDHAGRNGLRGKAAMNLSLGIRGSTVFNRAAEAAQQSGIFLAVAAGN' A
#
# COMPACT_ATOMS: atom_id res chain seq x y z
N THR A 1 -11.42 -13.05 -7.56
CA THR A 1 -10.56 -12.75 -6.39
C THR A 1 -9.32 -12.05 -6.88
N GLY A 2 -9.03 -10.84 -6.39
CA GLY A 2 -7.70 -10.25 -6.59
C GLY A 2 -6.69 -11.05 -5.77
N SER A 3 -5.57 -11.44 -6.38
CA SER A 3 -4.51 -12.14 -5.67
C SER A 3 -3.73 -11.16 -4.79
N THR A 4 -3.39 -11.56 -3.57
CA THR A 4 -2.57 -10.77 -2.63
C THR A 4 -1.27 -10.29 -3.28
N SER A 5 -0.68 -11.08 -4.17
CA SER A 5 0.50 -10.71 -4.95
C SER A 5 0.27 -9.50 -5.86
N GLY A 6 -0.89 -9.40 -6.52
CA GLY A 6 -1.24 -8.24 -7.36
C GLY A 6 -1.40 -6.96 -6.53
N VAL A 7 -1.98 -7.08 -5.33
CA VAL A 7 -2.09 -5.94 -4.40
C VAL A 7 -0.71 -5.46 -3.95
N ILE A 8 0.19 -6.38 -3.59
CA ILE A 8 1.56 -6.04 -3.20
C ILE A 8 2.32 -5.34 -4.34
N GLN A 9 2.19 -5.86 -5.56
CA GLN A 9 2.80 -5.24 -6.74
C GLN A 9 2.26 -3.83 -7.00
N GLY A 10 0.95 -3.61 -6.80
CA GLY A 10 0.34 -2.29 -6.90
C GLY A 10 0.88 -1.31 -5.85
N ILE A 11 1.01 -1.75 -4.59
CA ILE A 11 1.60 -0.95 -3.51
C ILE A 11 3.04 -0.54 -3.85
N GLN A 12 3.84 -1.49 -4.36
CA GLN A 12 5.22 -1.24 -4.76
C GLN A 12 5.29 -0.23 -5.92
N TRP A 13 4.48 -0.41 -6.96
CA TRP A 13 4.42 0.51 -8.10
C TRP A 13 4.05 1.93 -7.66
N CYS A 14 3.04 2.10 -6.79
CA CYS A 14 2.64 3.40 -6.27
C CYS A 14 3.77 4.06 -5.45
N THR A 15 4.49 3.28 -4.67
CA THR A 15 5.63 3.75 -3.86
C THR A 15 6.76 4.24 -4.74
N ASP A 16 7.11 3.48 -5.77
CA ASP A 16 8.15 3.85 -6.74
C ASP A 16 7.73 5.08 -7.56
N HIS A 17 6.47 5.13 -7.99
CA HIS A 17 5.92 6.27 -8.71
C HIS A 17 5.96 7.54 -7.86
N ALA A 18 5.57 7.46 -6.58
CA ALA A 18 5.64 8.60 -5.66
C ALA A 18 7.09 9.07 -5.45
N GLY A 19 8.05 8.15 -5.36
CA GLY A 19 9.47 8.46 -5.28
C GLY A 19 10.00 9.17 -6.52
N ARG A 20 9.72 8.63 -7.72
CA ARG A 20 10.18 9.18 -9.01
C ARG A 20 9.62 10.56 -9.32
N ASN A 21 8.43 10.85 -8.81
CA ASN A 21 7.73 12.11 -9.07
C ASN A 21 7.82 13.13 -7.91
N GLY A 22 8.66 12.89 -6.90
CA GLY A 22 8.84 13.84 -5.78
C GLY A 22 7.57 14.04 -4.93
N LEU A 23 6.71 13.01 -4.86
CA LEU A 23 5.43 13.03 -4.15
C LEU A 23 5.52 12.43 -2.73
N ARG A 24 6.68 11.95 -2.30
CA ARG A 24 6.90 11.47 -0.92
C ARG A 24 6.51 12.55 0.09
N GLY A 25 5.77 12.16 1.13
CA GLY A 25 5.20 13.06 2.15
C GLY A 25 3.95 13.83 1.70
N LYS A 26 3.53 13.68 0.43
CA LYS A 26 2.38 14.40 -0.17
C LYS A 26 1.39 13.45 -0.87
N ALA A 27 1.61 12.14 -0.77
CA ALA A 27 0.79 11.12 -1.41
C ALA A 27 -0.04 10.35 -0.39
N ALA A 28 -1.27 9.99 -0.77
CA ALA A 28 -2.16 9.14 -0.01
C ALA A 28 -2.56 7.91 -0.86
N MET A 29 -2.74 6.77 -0.21
CA MET A 29 -3.16 5.50 -0.80
C MET A 29 -4.36 4.95 -0.03
N ASN A 30 -5.47 4.72 -0.74
CA ASN A 30 -6.66 4.12 -0.18
C ASN A 30 -6.77 2.64 -0.59
N LEU A 31 -6.84 1.75 0.39
CA LEU A 31 -6.96 0.31 0.24
C LEU A 31 -8.33 -0.13 0.81
N SER A 32 -9.38 0.01 0.00
CA SER A 32 -10.75 -0.44 0.31
C SER A 32 -10.90 -1.96 0.16
N LEU A 33 -10.00 -2.72 0.78
CA LEU A 33 -9.96 -4.17 0.73
C LEU A 33 -9.46 -4.72 2.07
N GLY A 34 -10.06 -5.83 2.50
CA GLY A 34 -9.61 -6.59 3.65
C GLY A 34 -8.84 -7.83 3.20
N ILE A 35 -7.62 -8.01 3.72
CA ILE A 35 -6.86 -9.25 3.58
C ILE A 35 -6.73 -9.87 4.97
N ARG A 36 -7.18 -11.13 5.13
CA ARG A 36 -7.07 -11.84 6.41
C ARG A 36 -5.60 -12.10 6.76
N GLY A 37 -5.15 -11.57 7.90
CA GLY A 37 -3.96 -12.03 8.64
C GLY A 37 -2.68 -12.25 7.81
N SER A 38 -2.41 -11.41 6.81
CA SER A 38 -1.26 -11.59 5.92
C SER A 38 -0.05 -10.77 6.37
N THR A 39 0.96 -11.43 6.92
CA THR A 39 2.25 -10.81 7.28
C THR A 39 2.90 -10.10 6.10
N VAL A 40 2.78 -10.66 4.89
CA VAL A 40 3.38 -10.08 3.68
C VAL A 40 2.67 -8.76 3.31
N PHE A 41 1.35 -8.74 3.36
CA PHE A 41 0.60 -7.50 3.13
C PHE A 41 0.95 -6.42 4.16
N ASN A 42 1.02 -6.79 5.44
CA ASN A 42 1.38 -5.85 6.50
C ASN A 42 2.75 -5.24 6.28
N ARG A 43 3.76 -6.03 5.88
CA ARG A 43 5.10 -5.52 5.56
C ARG A 43 5.11 -4.58 4.36
N ALA A 44 4.32 -4.87 3.33
CA ALA A 44 4.20 -3.99 2.17
C ALA A 44 3.53 -2.65 2.53
N ALA A 45 2.47 -2.69 3.34
CA ALA A 45 1.79 -1.50 3.85
C ALA A 45 2.72 -0.65 4.74
N GLU A 46 3.46 -1.29 5.64
CA GLU A 46 4.46 -0.63 6.48
C GLU A 46 5.57 0.03 5.66
N ALA A 47 6.13 -0.67 4.67
CA ALA A 47 7.15 -0.10 3.79
C ALA A 47 6.64 1.11 3.00
N ALA A 48 5.40 1.04 2.50
CA ALA A 48 4.76 2.18 1.83
C ALA A 48 4.57 3.37 2.79
N GLN A 49 4.15 3.12 4.03
CA GLN A 49 4.05 4.17 5.05
C GLN A 49 5.41 4.80 5.33
N GLN A 50 6.45 3.99 5.56
CA GLN A 50 7.81 4.46 5.81
C GLN A 50 8.40 5.26 4.64
N SER A 51 7.97 4.96 3.41
CA SER A 51 8.35 5.72 2.21
C SER A 51 7.71 7.12 2.12
N GLY A 52 6.82 7.46 3.05
CA GLY A 52 6.14 8.75 3.11
C GLY A 52 4.79 8.78 2.39
N ILE A 53 4.13 7.63 2.23
CA ILE A 53 2.74 7.55 1.75
C ILE A 53 1.80 7.42 2.95
N PHE A 54 0.74 8.23 3.00
CA PHE A 54 -0.34 8.01 3.97
C PHE A 54 -1.23 6.85 3.50
N LEU A 55 -1.47 5.84 4.36
CA LEU A 55 -2.34 4.71 4.02
C LEU A 55 -3.65 4.78 4.79
N ALA A 56 -4.77 4.72 4.06
CA ALA A 56 -6.11 4.47 4.60
C ALA A 56 -6.56 3.06 4.18
N VAL A 57 -6.92 2.22 5.13
CA VAL A 57 -7.26 0.80 4.90
C VAL A 57 -8.59 0.47 5.55
N ALA A 58 -9.46 -0.26 4.86
CA ALA A 58 -10.72 -0.72 5.42
C ALA A 58 -10.49 -1.75 6.54
N ALA A 59 -11.22 -1.63 7.67
CA ALA A 59 -11.14 -2.58 8.77
C ALA A 59 -11.74 -3.97 8.44
N GLY A 60 -12.62 -4.03 7.45
CA GLY A 60 -13.39 -5.21 7.07
C GLY A 60 -14.90 -4.98 7.22
N ASN A 61 -15.68 -5.84 6.55
CA ASN A 61 -17.14 -5.92 6.67
C ASN A 61 -17.52 -7.31 7.17
#